data_AF-B8BU57-F1
#
_entry.id   AF-B8BU57-F1
#
_cell.length_a   1.000
_cell.length_b   1.000
_cell.length_c   1.000
_cell.angle_alpha   90.00
_cell.angle_beta   90.00
_cell.angle_gamma   90.00
#
_symmetry.space_group_name_H-M   'P 1'
#
loop_
_entity.id
_entity.type
_entity.pdbx_description
1 polymer ?
#
loop_
_entity_poly.entity_id
_entity_poly.type
_entity_poly.pdbx_seq_one_letter_code
_entity_poly.pdbx_strand_id
1 'polypeptide(L)'
;MLVGVFFSAKGVSNCFTRCITNVILWPTFTFLLVLSWVFATLFLTASIAGADFCITPDVYVTALLNKNKDKFDSAIFAFIIFYVSGCTVRPLAEVQVMEVLSQVAAIVNTTHNFSELVGNMSVAALAQICGVGDFGAEALQQLATLIHDVSHVLNRSMVGLLDVISCGSFNPIYTTFVHDAICTSGVEGLTYIFATTLTISICSMMMIMFRAALYPVKESNAIATNETTQEVSKYAESPPNEENAEDEDEKVVT
;
A
#
# COMPACT_ATOMS: atom_id res chain seq x y z
N MET A 1 -6.89 24.58 12.26
CA MET A 1 -6.65 24.62 13.72
C MET A 1 -6.24 26.01 14.24
N LEU A 2 -5.45 26.82 13.51
CA LEU A 2 -5.10 28.19 13.92
C LEU A 2 -6.30 29.07 14.30
N VAL A 3 -7.42 28.94 13.58
CA VAL A 3 -8.68 29.63 13.88
C VAL A 3 -9.22 29.27 15.28
N GLY A 4 -9.07 28.01 15.72
CA GLY A 4 -9.49 27.57 17.06
C GLY A 4 -8.61 28.15 18.17
N VAL A 5 -7.29 28.21 17.96
CA VAL A 5 -6.35 28.86 18.89
C VAL A 5 -6.64 30.36 18.98
N PHE A 6 -6.90 31.01 17.84
CA PHE A 6 -7.25 32.43 17.78
C PHE A 6 -8.57 32.74 18.52
N PHE A 7 -9.62 31.93 18.32
CA PHE A 7 -10.87 32.08 19.05
C PHE A 7 -10.72 31.80 20.55
N SER A 8 -9.89 30.83 20.93
CA SER A 8 -9.57 30.55 22.33
C SER A 8 -8.79 31.71 22.98
N ALA A 9 -7.83 32.31 22.27
CA ALA A 9 -7.08 33.47 22.74
C ALA A 9 -7.95 34.72 22.94
N LYS A 10 -9.02 34.87 22.16
CA LYS A 10 -10.00 35.95 22.32
C LYS A 10 -11.06 35.71 23.41
N GLY A 11 -11.03 34.57 24.10
CA GLY A 11 -11.98 34.29 25.20
C GLY A 11 -13.44 34.13 24.76
N VAL A 12 -13.71 33.93 23.47
CA VAL A 12 -15.08 33.78 22.95
C VAL A 12 -15.54 32.34 23.16
N SER A 13 -16.08 32.04 24.34
CA SER A 13 -16.61 30.71 24.67
C SER A 13 -18.11 30.62 24.42
N ASN A 14 -18.51 30.41 23.17
CA ASN A 14 -19.88 30.05 22.84
C ASN A 14 -20.12 28.55 23.11
N CYS A 15 -21.35 28.16 23.47
CA CYS A 15 -21.72 26.75 23.67
C CYS A 15 -21.38 25.88 22.44
N PHE A 16 -21.59 26.45 21.25
CA PHE A 16 -21.31 25.79 19.97
C PHE A 16 -19.82 25.45 19.77
N THR A 17 -18.90 26.35 20.10
CA THR A 17 -17.45 26.10 19.95
C THR A 17 -16.96 25.04 20.93
N ARG A 18 -17.53 24.99 22.14
CA ARG A 18 -17.30 23.89 23.11
C ARG A 18 -17.75 22.54 22.56
N CYS A 19 -18.96 22.47 21.99
CA CYS A 19 -19.49 21.24 21.44
C CYS A 19 -18.63 20.72 20.27
N ILE A 20 -18.32 21.57 19.28
CA ILE A 20 -17.47 21.19 18.15
C ILE A 20 -16.09 20.71 18.61
N THR A 21 -15.47 21.43 19.55
CA THR A 21 -14.11 21.11 19.99
C THR A 21 -14.06 19.76 20.72
N ASN A 22 -15.02 19.47 21.59
CA ASN A 22 -15.02 18.21 22.35
C ASN A 22 -15.56 17.02 21.56
N VAL A 23 -16.60 17.21 20.75
CA VAL A 23 -17.29 16.10 20.08
C VAL A 23 -16.62 15.74 18.75
N ILE A 24 -16.12 16.72 18.00
CA ILE A 24 -15.61 16.49 16.65
C ILE A 24 -14.08 16.57 16.63
N LEU A 25 -13.52 17.67 17.13
CA LEU A 25 -12.10 17.96 16.95
C LEU A 25 -11.21 16.99 17.75
N TRP A 26 -11.56 16.71 19.01
CA TRP A 26 -10.79 15.78 19.86
C TRP A 26 -10.77 14.34 19.32
N PRO A 27 -11.91 13.69 19.02
CA PRO A 27 -11.89 12.33 18.48
C PRO A 27 -11.18 12.23 17.13
N THR A 28 -11.39 13.21 16.25
CA THR A 28 -10.71 13.26 14.94
C THR A 28 -9.20 13.40 15.12
N PHE A 29 -8.75 14.27 16.03
CA PHE A 29 -7.33 14.45 16.32
C PHE A 29 -6.70 13.17 16.89
N THR A 30 -7.34 12.54 17.88
CA THR A 30 -6.87 11.26 18.45
C THR A 30 -6.81 10.17 17.38
N PHE A 31 -7.83 10.06 16.52
CA PHE A 31 -7.85 9.11 15.42
C PHE A 31 -6.70 9.33 14.43
N LEU A 32 -6.47 10.58 14.00
CA LEU A 32 -5.36 10.93 13.11
C LEU A 32 -4.00 10.67 13.75
N LEU A 33 -3.86 10.87 15.06
CA LEU A 33 -2.64 10.58 15.80
C LEU A 33 -2.34 9.08 15.82
N VAL A 34 -3.34 8.24 16.12
CA VAL A 34 -3.20 6.77 16.07
C VAL A 34 -2.85 6.29 14.67
N LEU A 35 -3.54 6.80 13.66
CA LEU A 35 -3.29 6.47 12.26
C LEU A 35 -1.89 6.89 11.81
N SER A 36 -1.41 8.08 12.23
CA SER A 36 -0.04 8.53 12.00
C SER A 36 0.98 7.60 12.64
N TRP A 37 0.74 7.15 13.88
CA TRP A 37 1.62 6.19 14.55
C TRP A 37 1.68 4.83 13.84
N VAL A 38 0.54 4.31 13.39
CA VAL A 38 0.48 3.06 12.61
C VAL A 38 1.25 3.20 11.29
N PHE A 39 1.06 4.31 10.56
CA PHE A 39 1.79 4.51 9.31
C PHE A 39 3.29 4.74 9.54
N ALA A 40 3.68 5.47 10.58
CA ALA A 40 5.08 5.68 10.92
C ALA A 40 5.79 4.35 11.23
N THR A 41 5.16 3.48 12.03
CA THR A 41 5.72 2.14 12.33
C THR A 41 5.79 1.26 11.09
N LEU A 42 4.73 1.23 10.27
CA LEU A 42 4.74 0.51 8.99
C LEU A 42 5.84 1.01 8.05
N PHE A 43 5.96 2.32 7.83
CA PHE A 43 7.00 2.88 6.97
C PHE A 43 8.40 2.61 7.49
N LEU A 44 8.61 2.64 8.81
CA LEU A 44 9.89 2.31 9.41
C LEU A 44 10.25 0.83 9.17
N THR A 45 9.31 -0.09 9.40
CA THR A 45 9.54 -1.52 9.13
C THR A 45 9.76 -1.81 7.65
N ALA A 46 8.97 -1.18 6.76
CA ALA A 46 9.11 -1.32 5.32
C ALA A 46 10.43 -0.73 4.81
N SER A 47 10.90 0.37 5.39
CA SER A 47 12.18 0.99 5.01
C SER A 47 13.36 0.12 5.42
N ILE A 48 13.33 -0.47 6.63
CA ILE A 48 14.37 -1.40 7.07
C ILE A 48 14.38 -2.65 6.19
N ALA A 49 13.21 -3.28 6.00
CA ALA A 49 13.09 -4.47 5.15
C ALA A 49 13.47 -4.19 3.69
N GLY A 50 13.09 -3.02 3.17
CA GLY A 50 13.44 -2.57 1.83
C GLY A 50 14.94 -2.32 1.67
N ALA A 51 15.59 -1.69 2.66
CA ALA A 51 17.03 -1.46 2.63
C ALA A 51 17.81 -2.78 2.58
N ASP A 52 17.44 -3.76 3.41
CA ASP A 52 18.06 -5.09 3.39
C ASP A 52 17.83 -5.80 2.04
N PHE A 53 16.59 -5.74 1.53
CA PHE A 53 16.23 -6.32 0.24
C PHE A 53 17.05 -5.71 -0.91
N CYS A 54 17.25 -4.39 -0.91
CA CYS A 54 17.85 -3.66 -2.02
C CYS A 54 19.37 -3.78 -2.14
N ILE A 55 20.07 -4.35 -1.15
CA ILE A 55 21.51 -4.63 -1.25
C ILE A 55 21.77 -5.74 -2.28
N THR A 56 20.98 -6.82 -2.25
CA THR A 56 21.09 -7.96 -3.18
C THR A 56 19.69 -8.55 -3.46
N PRO A 57 18.82 -7.83 -4.18
CA PRO A 57 17.41 -8.21 -4.34
C PRO A 57 17.26 -9.58 -5.01
N ASP A 58 18.12 -9.91 -5.97
CA ASP A 58 18.05 -11.19 -6.70
C ASP A 58 18.32 -12.39 -5.78
N VAL A 59 19.24 -12.25 -4.81
CA VAL A 59 19.53 -13.29 -3.82
C VAL A 59 18.33 -13.52 -2.91
N TYR A 60 17.66 -12.45 -2.48
CA TYR A 60 16.46 -12.57 -1.65
C TYR A 60 15.28 -13.15 -2.43
N VAL A 61 15.05 -12.72 -3.67
CA VAL A 61 13.98 -13.26 -4.53
C VAL A 61 14.23 -14.74 -4.80
N THR A 62 15.45 -15.13 -5.18
CA THR A 62 15.78 -16.56 -5.40
C THR A 62 15.66 -17.37 -4.12
N ALA A 63 16.10 -16.87 -2.96
CA ALA A 63 15.93 -17.56 -1.68
C ALA A 63 14.45 -17.72 -1.31
N LEU A 64 13.64 -16.69 -1.53
CA LEU A 64 12.19 -16.72 -1.27
C LEU A 64 11.48 -17.72 -2.19
N LEU A 65 11.84 -17.73 -3.47
CA LEU A 65 11.33 -18.70 -4.43
C LEU A 65 11.71 -20.12 -4.02
N ASN A 66 13.00 -20.36 -3.74
CA ASN A 66 13.49 -21.68 -3.33
C ASN A 66 12.80 -22.19 -2.07
N LYS A 67 12.54 -21.31 -1.10
CA LYS A 67 11.84 -21.65 0.14
C LYS A 67 10.38 -22.06 -0.06
N ASN A 68 9.73 -21.55 -1.11
CA ASN A 68 8.33 -21.84 -1.43
C ASN A 68 8.18 -22.68 -2.70
N LYS A 69 9.23 -23.42 -3.09
CA LYS A 69 9.25 -24.21 -4.34
C LYS A 69 8.11 -25.23 -4.42
N ASP A 70 7.65 -25.74 -3.27
CA ASP A 70 6.53 -26.67 -3.13
C ASP A 70 5.16 -26.04 -3.44
N LYS A 71 5.05 -24.71 -3.37
CA LYS A 71 3.80 -23.98 -3.62
C LYS A 71 3.66 -23.48 -5.06
N PHE A 72 4.77 -23.38 -5.78
CA PHE A 72 4.78 -22.91 -7.16
C PHE A 72 4.80 -24.08 -8.13
N ASP A 73 4.08 -23.93 -9.25
CA ASP A 73 4.23 -24.84 -10.37
C ASP A 73 5.69 -24.84 -10.87
N SER A 74 6.22 -26.02 -11.20
CA SER A 74 7.62 -26.18 -11.59
C SER A 74 7.99 -25.34 -12.81
N ALA A 75 7.05 -25.08 -13.73
CA ALA A 75 7.29 -24.25 -14.91
C ALA A 75 7.39 -22.77 -14.56
N ILE A 76 6.46 -22.26 -13.73
CA ILE A 76 6.45 -20.85 -13.29
C ILE A 76 7.69 -20.55 -12.46
N PHE A 77 8.05 -21.44 -11.54
CA PHE A 77 9.24 -21.31 -10.72
C PHE A 77 10.52 -21.22 -11.56
N ALA A 78 10.65 -22.11 -12.55
CA ALA A 78 11.78 -22.11 -13.47
C ALA A 78 11.86 -20.83 -14.31
N PHE A 79 10.71 -20.35 -14.78
CA PHE A 79 10.59 -19.10 -15.53
C PHE A 79 11.04 -17.90 -14.70
N ILE A 80 10.54 -17.73 -13.47
CA ILE A 80 10.92 -16.59 -12.63
C ILE A 80 12.41 -16.64 -12.27
N ILE A 81 12.95 -17.82 -11.90
CA ILE A 81 14.39 -17.95 -11.59
C ILE A 81 15.25 -17.58 -12.80
N PHE A 82 14.85 -17.96 -14.01
CA PHE A 82 15.59 -17.61 -15.22
C PHE A 82 15.77 -16.10 -15.36
N TYR A 83 14.70 -15.31 -15.24
CA TYR A 83 14.81 -13.84 -15.34
C TYR A 83 15.54 -13.21 -14.16
N VAL A 84 15.27 -13.66 -12.94
CA VAL A 84 15.95 -13.15 -11.73
C VAL A 84 17.46 -13.42 -11.79
N SER A 85 17.88 -14.51 -12.45
CA SER A 85 19.29 -14.86 -12.64
C SER A 85 19.98 -14.09 -13.79
N GLY A 86 19.31 -13.10 -14.40
CA GLY A 86 19.83 -12.41 -15.58
C GLY A 86 20.06 -13.37 -16.76
N CYS A 87 19.24 -14.43 -16.86
CA CYS A 87 19.27 -15.44 -17.92
C CYS A 87 20.56 -16.26 -18.01
N THR A 88 21.30 -16.33 -16.91
CA THR A 88 22.50 -17.17 -16.82
C THR A 88 22.17 -18.65 -16.62
N VAL A 89 21.02 -18.95 -15.99
CA VAL A 89 20.63 -20.32 -15.64
C VAL A 89 19.49 -20.80 -16.54
N ARG A 90 19.81 -21.48 -17.65
CA ARG A 90 18.77 -22.07 -18.52
C ARG A 90 18.05 -23.22 -17.81
N PRO A 91 16.74 -23.13 -17.53
CA PRO A 91 16.03 -24.27 -17.00
C PRO A 91 15.93 -25.38 -18.05
N LEU A 92 16.02 -26.64 -17.63
CA LEU A 92 15.82 -27.80 -18.50
C LEU A 92 14.46 -27.77 -19.22
N ALA A 93 13.45 -27.15 -18.60
CA ALA A 93 12.14 -26.92 -19.21
C ALA A 93 12.14 -25.85 -20.32
N GLU A 94 13.07 -24.90 -20.33
CA GLU A 94 13.18 -23.89 -21.40
C GLU A 94 13.62 -24.54 -22.71
N VAL A 95 14.52 -25.53 -22.67
CA VAL A 95 14.91 -26.27 -23.88
C VAL A 95 13.66 -26.83 -24.55
N GLN A 96 12.77 -27.46 -23.78
CA GLN A 96 11.54 -28.02 -24.33
C GLN A 96 10.55 -26.96 -24.79
N VAL A 97 10.34 -25.88 -24.05
CA VAL A 97 9.35 -24.85 -24.42
C VAL A 97 9.81 -24.03 -25.62
N MET A 98 11.08 -23.61 -25.66
CA MET A 98 11.64 -22.91 -26.82
C MET A 98 11.75 -23.81 -28.04
N GLU A 99 12.10 -25.08 -27.84
CA GLU A 99 12.08 -26.08 -28.92
C GLU A 99 10.67 -26.28 -29.45
N VAL A 100 9.67 -26.48 -28.58
CA VAL A 100 8.26 -26.60 -28.99
C VAL A 100 7.80 -25.33 -29.70
N LEU A 101 8.14 -24.14 -29.21
CA LEU A 101 7.79 -22.88 -29.86
C LEU A 101 8.45 -22.76 -31.24
N SER A 102 9.70 -23.19 -31.39
CA SER A 102 10.38 -23.22 -32.68
C SER A 102 9.74 -24.24 -33.64
N GLN A 103 9.30 -25.40 -33.14
CA GLN A 103 8.58 -26.40 -33.91
C GLN A 103 7.21 -25.89 -34.34
N VAL A 104 6.48 -25.19 -33.47
CA VAL A 104 5.19 -24.58 -33.80
C VAL A 104 5.38 -23.49 -34.85
N ALA A 105 6.40 -22.65 -34.75
CA ALA A 105 6.73 -21.66 -35.78
C ALA A 105 7.02 -22.34 -37.14
N ALA A 106 7.74 -23.48 -37.13
CA ALA A 106 7.99 -24.26 -38.34
C ALA A 106 6.71 -24.88 -38.94
N ILE A 107 5.80 -25.38 -38.09
CA ILE A 107 4.49 -25.90 -38.53
C ILE A 107 3.63 -24.79 -39.14
N VAL A 108 3.60 -23.61 -38.51
CA VAL A 108 2.87 -22.45 -39.02
C VAL A 108 3.42 -22.00 -40.37
N ASN A 109 4.74 -21.92 -40.54
CA ASN A 109 5.37 -21.60 -41.83
C ASN A 109 5.07 -22.67 -42.90
N THR A 110 5.09 -23.95 -42.54
CA THR A 110 4.76 -25.05 -43.48
C THR A 110 3.29 -24.97 -43.90
N THR A 111 2.40 -24.67 -42.95
CA THR A 111 0.96 -24.49 -43.18
C THR A 111 0.70 -23.29 -44.07
N HIS A 112 1.44 -22.20 -43.87
CA HIS A 112 1.39 -21.01 -44.70
C HIS A 112 1.76 -21.31 -46.15
N ASN A 113 2.91 -21.96 -46.38
CA ASN A 113 3.36 -22.36 -47.72
C ASN A 113 2.36 -23.30 -48.41
N PHE A 114 1.76 -24.23 -47.64
CA PHE A 114 0.71 -25.11 -48.16
C PHE A 114 -0.55 -24.33 -48.54
N SER A 115 -0.99 -23.39 -47.68
CA SER A 115 -2.18 -22.56 -47.94
C SER A 115 -2.00 -21.68 -49.18
N GLU A 116 -0.79 -21.15 -49.41
CA GLU A 116 -0.46 -20.36 -50.59
C GLU A 116 -0.47 -21.23 -51.86
N LEU A 117 0.10 -22.43 -51.79
CA LEU A 117 0.06 -23.38 -52.90
C LEU A 117 -1.37 -23.74 -53.28
N VAL A 118 -2.21 -24.09 -52.30
CA VAL A 118 -3.62 -24.46 -52.53
C VAL A 118 -4.44 -23.26 -52.99
N GLY A 119 -4.23 -22.08 -52.40
CA GLY A 119 -4.95 -20.85 -52.74
C GLY A 119 -4.71 -20.38 -54.18
N ASN A 120 -3.51 -20.65 -54.72
CA ASN A 120 -3.12 -20.28 -56.08
C ASN A 120 -3.53 -21.32 -57.15
N MET A 121 -4.05 -22.48 -56.76
CA MET A 121 -4.53 -23.50 -57.71
C MET A 121 -5.97 -23.23 -58.16
N SER A 122 -6.29 -23.58 -59.40
CA SER A 122 -7.67 -23.48 -59.90
C SER A 122 -8.54 -24.58 -59.29
N VAL A 123 -9.83 -24.27 -59.09
CA VAL A 123 -10.83 -25.21 -58.54
C VAL A 123 -10.85 -26.54 -59.30
N ALA A 124 -10.72 -26.49 -60.64
CA ALA A 124 -10.67 -27.69 -61.48
C ALA A 124 -9.44 -28.56 -61.23
N ALA A 125 -8.26 -27.95 -61.04
CA ALA A 125 -7.04 -28.69 -60.71
C ALA A 125 -7.14 -29.32 -59.30
N LEU A 126 -7.74 -28.59 -58.36
CA LEU A 126 -7.97 -29.07 -57.00
C LEU A 126 -8.96 -30.24 -56.97
N ALA A 127 -10.07 -30.14 -57.71
CA ALA A 127 -11.05 -31.20 -57.89
C ALA A 127 -10.41 -32.47 -58.46
N GLN A 128 -9.54 -32.32 -59.46
CA GLN A 128 -8.83 -33.44 -60.09
C GLN A 128 -7.81 -34.10 -59.15
N ILE A 129 -7.04 -33.32 -58.38
CA ILE A 129 -5.99 -33.83 -57.49
C ILE A 129 -6.59 -34.46 -56.23
N CYS A 130 -7.60 -33.83 -55.64
CA CYS A 130 -8.22 -34.30 -54.40
C CYS A 130 -9.35 -35.32 -54.63
N GLY A 131 -9.78 -35.53 -55.88
CA GLY A 131 -10.89 -36.44 -56.20
C GLY A 131 -12.23 -35.97 -55.64
N VAL A 132 -12.41 -34.66 -55.49
CA VAL A 132 -13.62 -34.02 -54.95
C VAL A 132 -14.38 -33.33 -56.07
N GLY A 133 -15.72 -33.25 -55.95
CA GLY A 133 -16.52 -32.44 -56.88
C GLY A 133 -16.23 -30.95 -56.74
N ASP A 134 -16.67 -30.14 -57.71
CA ASP A 134 -16.41 -28.69 -57.76
C ASP A 134 -16.80 -27.96 -56.47
N PHE A 135 -17.94 -28.35 -55.86
CA PHE A 135 -18.38 -27.82 -54.58
C PHE A 135 -17.39 -28.09 -53.43
N GLY A 136 -16.79 -29.30 -53.42
CA GLY A 136 -15.78 -29.67 -52.42
C GLY A 136 -14.47 -28.91 -52.64
N ALA A 137 -14.08 -28.68 -53.89
CA ALA A 137 -12.89 -27.91 -54.24
C ALA A 137 -13.04 -26.42 -53.87
N GLU A 138 -14.21 -25.81 -54.08
CA GLU A 138 -14.48 -24.43 -53.67
C GLU A 138 -14.45 -24.28 -52.14
N ALA A 139 -15.05 -25.23 -51.40
CA ALA A 139 -14.99 -25.24 -49.94
C ALA A 139 -13.53 -25.39 -49.42
N LEU A 140 -12.71 -26.21 -50.09
CA LEU A 140 -11.30 -26.38 -49.73
C LEU A 140 -10.50 -25.09 -49.99
N GLN A 141 -10.80 -24.36 -51.07
CA GLN A 141 -10.16 -23.09 -51.38
C GLN A 141 -10.52 -22.01 -50.34
N GLN A 142 -11.79 -21.93 -49.93
CA GLN A 142 -12.23 -21.01 -48.86
C GLN A 142 -11.57 -21.35 -47.51
N LEU A 143 -11.43 -22.64 -47.20
CA LEU A 143 -10.70 -23.08 -46.00
C LEU A 143 -9.22 -22.72 -46.09
N ALA A 144 -8.58 -22.89 -47.25
CA ALA A 144 -7.18 -22.51 -47.46
C ALA A 144 -6.96 -21.01 -47.26
N THR A 145 -7.86 -20.16 -47.76
CA THR A 145 -7.78 -18.69 -47.50
C THR A 145 -7.97 -18.35 -46.03
N LEU A 146 -8.89 -19.03 -45.32
CA LEU A 146 -9.06 -18.83 -43.89
C LEU A 146 -7.82 -19.27 -43.10
N ILE A 147 -7.24 -20.42 -43.44
CA ILE A 147 -6.01 -20.93 -42.82
C ILE A 147 -4.86 -19.96 -43.07
N HIS A 148 -4.75 -19.42 -44.29
CA HIS A 148 -3.74 -18.43 -44.64
C HIS A 148 -3.84 -17.18 -43.74
N ASP A 149 -5.03 -16.59 -43.63
CA ASP A 149 -5.25 -15.40 -42.81
C ASP A 149 -4.97 -15.67 -41.33
N VAL A 150 -5.47 -16.80 -40.79
CA VAL A 150 -5.24 -17.19 -39.40
C VAL A 150 -3.76 -17.48 -39.15
N SER A 151 -3.05 -18.10 -40.09
CA SER A 151 -1.63 -18.41 -39.96
C SER A 151 -0.78 -17.15 -39.85
N HIS A 152 -1.10 -16.09 -40.60
CA HIS A 152 -0.41 -14.81 -40.49
C HIS A 152 -0.60 -14.15 -39.13
N VAL A 153 -1.85 -14.11 -38.63
CA VAL A 153 -2.15 -13.52 -37.32
C VAL A 153 -1.45 -14.32 -36.21
N LEU A 154 -1.51 -15.65 -36.28
CA LEU A 154 -0.90 -16.51 -35.29
C LEU A 154 0.63 -16.39 -35.29
N ASN A 155 1.26 -16.43 -36.48
CA ASN A 155 2.72 -16.29 -36.61
C ASN A 155 3.19 -14.95 -36.04
N ARG A 156 2.54 -13.85 -36.44
CA ARG A 156 2.89 -12.52 -35.93
C ARG A 156 2.72 -12.41 -34.42
N SER A 157 1.64 -12.97 -33.88
CA SER A 157 1.37 -12.94 -32.43
C SER A 157 2.36 -13.80 -31.66
N MET A 158 2.71 -14.98 -32.16
CA MET A 158 3.69 -15.87 -31.52
C MET A 158 5.10 -15.31 -31.57
N VAL A 159 5.53 -14.76 -32.71
CA VAL A 159 6.85 -14.10 -32.82
C VAL A 159 6.91 -12.89 -31.88
N GLY A 160 5.85 -12.08 -31.83
CA GLY A 160 5.77 -10.97 -30.89
C GLY A 160 5.79 -11.42 -29.43
N LEU A 161 5.08 -12.49 -29.09
CA LEU A 161 5.09 -13.05 -27.74
C LEU A 161 6.47 -13.60 -27.37
N LEU A 162 7.11 -14.35 -28.28
CA LEU A 162 8.46 -14.88 -28.13
C LEU A 162 9.48 -13.77 -27.89
N ASP A 163 9.36 -12.67 -28.62
CA ASP A 163 10.23 -11.51 -28.48
C ASP A 163 10.01 -10.82 -27.12
N VAL A 164 8.76 -10.70 -26.65
CA VAL A 164 8.42 -10.11 -25.35
C VAL A 164 8.88 -10.98 -24.18
N ILE A 165 8.72 -12.32 -24.27
CA ILE A 165 9.21 -13.24 -23.25
C ILE A 165 10.70 -13.51 -23.39
N SER A 166 11.35 -13.08 -24.46
CA SER A 166 12.78 -13.24 -24.60
C SER A 166 13.48 -12.57 -23.43
N CYS A 167 14.56 -13.18 -22.98
CA CYS A 167 15.39 -12.59 -21.94
C CYS A 167 15.75 -11.13 -22.24
N GLY A 168 16.08 -10.82 -23.50
CA GLY A 168 16.50 -9.47 -23.90
C GLY A 168 15.44 -8.41 -23.65
N SER A 169 14.16 -8.77 -23.77
CA SER A 169 13.04 -7.85 -23.55
C SER A 169 12.53 -7.87 -22.12
N PHE A 170 12.46 -9.03 -21.48
CA PHE A 170 11.88 -9.15 -20.14
C PHE A 170 12.85 -8.80 -19.01
N ASN A 171 14.13 -9.16 -19.14
CA ASN A 171 15.15 -8.83 -18.13
C ASN A 171 15.20 -7.32 -17.81
N PRO A 172 15.23 -6.39 -18.79
CA PRO A 172 15.21 -4.96 -18.46
C PRO A 172 13.93 -4.51 -17.76
N ILE A 173 12.77 -5.16 -18.01
CA ILE A 173 11.53 -4.88 -17.26
C ILE A 173 11.70 -5.28 -15.79
N TYR A 174 12.24 -6.47 -15.55
CA TYR A 174 12.53 -6.94 -14.19
C TYR A 174 13.51 -6.00 -13.47
N THR A 175 14.65 -5.67 -14.09
CA THR A 175 15.66 -4.81 -13.46
C THR A 175 15.11 -3.41 -13.22
N THR A 176 14.37 -2.82 -14.17
CA THR A 176 13.76 -1.50 -13.99
C THR A 176 12.72 -1.53 -12.87
N PHE A 177 11.91 -2.59 -12.76
CA PHE A 177 10.90 -2.66 -11.72
C PHE A 177 11.52 -2.90 -10.34
N VAL A 178 12.44 -3.86 -10.21
CA VAL A 178 13.01 -4.24 -8.91
C VAL A 178 14.10 -3.29 -8.46
N HIS A 179 15.06 -2.94 -9.32
CA HIS A 179 16.18 -2.07 -8.92
C HIS A 179 15.81 -0.59 -9.00
N ASP A 180 15.15 -0.13 -10.06
CA ASP A 180 14.87 1.29 -10.19
C ASP A 180 13.60 1.67 -9.44
N ALA A 181 12.46 1.07 -9.76
CA ALA A 181 11.19 1.49 -9.20
C ALA A 181 11.06 1.18 -7.70
N ILE A 182 11.42 -0.03 -7.27
CA ILE A 182 11.32 -0.42 -5.85
C ILE A 182 12.51 0.13 -5.05
N CYS A 183 13.74 -0.15 -5.50
CA CYS A 183 14.92 0.15 -4.69
C CYS A 183 15.43 1.59 -4.79
N THR A 184 15.28 2.25 -5.94
CA THR A 184 15.73 3.64 -6.10
C THR A 184 14.57 4.60 -5.82
N SER A 185 13.56 4.61 -6.67
CA SER A 185 12.44 5.55 -6.58
C SER A 185 11.54 5.27 -5.37
N GLY A 186 11.35 4.00 -5.01
CA GLY A 186 10.54 3.61 -3.85
C GLY A 186 11.15 4.09 -2.54
N VAL A 187 12.45 3.85 -2.34
CA VAL A 187 13.17 4.29 -1.12
C VAL A 187 13.27 5.81 -1.05
N GLU A 188 13.50 6.49 -2.18
CA GLU A 188 13.48 7.95 -2.24
C GLU A 188 12.09 8.51 -1.87
N GLY A 189 11.02 7.96 -2.43
CA GLY A 189 9.64 8.34 -2.11
C GLY A 189 9.31 8.15 -0.62
N LEU A 190 9.72 7.01 -0.04
CA LEU A 190 9.55 6.75 1.39
C LEU A 190 10.29 7.78 2.26
N THR A 191 11.48 8.21 1.83
CA THR A 191 12.25 9.24 2.54
C THR A 191 11.52 10.58 2.58
N TYR A 192 10.93 11.01 1.47
CA TYR A 192 10.13 12.25 1.44
C TYR A 192 8.84 12.14 2.27
N ILE A 193 8.15 11.00 2.21
CA ILE A 193 6.95 10.75 3.04
C ILE A 193 7.33 10.78 4.52
N PHE A 194 8.44 10.17 4.90
CA PHE A 194 8.93 10.20 6.27
C PHE A 194 9.27 11.63 6.72
N ALA A 195 10.02 12.38 5.92
CA ALA A 195 10.43 13.75 6.24
C ALA A 195 9.22 14.70 6.42
N THR A 196 8.23 14.62 5.54
CA THR A 196 6.99 15.41 5.63
C THR A 196 6.15 15.01 6.85
N THR A 197 6.00 13.72 7.11
CA THR A 197 5.28 13.20 8.29
C THR A 197 5.97 13.63 9.60
N LEU A 198 7.29 13.56 9.66
CA LEU A 198 8.08 14.02 10.81
C LEU A 198 7.87 15.52 11.07
N THR A 199 7.88 16.33 10.01
CA THR A 199 7.64 17.78 10.09
C THR A 199 6.23 18.07 10.64
N ILE A 200 5.21 17.37 10.13
CA ILE A 200 3.83 17.52 10.62
C ILE A 200 3.72 17.10 12.09
N SER A 201 4.42 16.04 12.50
CA SER A 201 4.46 15.58 13.89
C SER A 201 5.05 16.63 14.84
N ILE A 202 6.20 17.23 14.47
CA ILE A 202 6.85 18.30 15.26
C ILE A 202 5.91 19.52 15.38
N CYS A 203 5.32 19.97 14.28
CA CYS A 203 4.34 21.06 14.28
C CYS A 203 3.11 20.75 15.15
N SER A 204 2.65 19.50 15.14
CA SER A 204 1.52 19.05 15.96
C SER A 204 1.84 19.06 17.45
N MET A 205 3.04 18.60 17.84
CA MET A 205 3.50 18.68 19.23
C MET A 205 3.64 20.12 19.70
N MET A 206 4.22 21.01 18.89
CA MET A 206 4.33 22.44 19.22
C MET A 206 2.95 23.05 19.47
N MET A 207 1.94 22.74 18.64
CA MET A 207 0.57 23.23 18.85
C MET A 207 -0.04 22.75 20.18
N ILE A 208 0.20 21.50 20.58
CA ILE A 208 -0.30 20.97 21.86
C ILE A 208 0.40 21.67 23.04
N MET A 209 1.72 21.86 22.96
CA MET A 209 2.49 22.55 24.00
C MET A 209 2.03 24.00 24.17
N PHE A 210 1.84 24.74 23.07
CA PHE A 210 1.31 26.11 23.13
C PHE A 210 -0.09 26.17 23.73
N ARG A 211 -0.95 25.18 23.44
CA ARG A 211 -2.29 25.11 24.05
C ARG A 211 -2.19 24.93 25.56
N ALA A 212 -1.30 24.07 26.06
CA ALA A 212 -1.10 23.88 27.49
C ALA A 212 -0.55 25.13 28.17
N ALA A 213 0.36 25.86 27.51
CA ALA A 213 0.94 27.10 28.03
C ALA A 213 -0.05 28.27 28.10
N LEU A 214 -1.06 28.31 27.22
CA LEU A 214 -2.06 29.39 27.15
C LEU A 214 -3.29 29.20 28.05
N TYR A 215 -3.39 28.10 28.81
CA TYR A 215 -4.37 28.00 29.90
C TYR A 215 -3.75 28.56 31.18
N PRO A 216 -3.94 29.85 31.52
CA PRO A 216 -3.51 30.34 32.81
C PRO A 216 -4.19 29.52 33.89
N VAL A 217 -3.40 29.02 34.84
CA VAL A 217 -3.91 28.46 36.08
C VAL A 217 -4.72 29.58 36.73
N LYS A 218 -6.05 29.50 36.66
CA LYS A 218 -6.88 30.30 37.55
C LYS A 218 -6.58 29.78 38.94
N GLU A 219 -5.61 30.41 39.61
CA GLU A 219 -5.44 30.24 41.04
C GLU A 219 -6.82 30.46 41.65
N SER A 220 -7.27 29.44 42.36
CA SER A 220 -8.56 29.46 43.03
C SER A 220 -8.44 30.44 44.20
N ASN A 221 -8.48 31.74 43.90
CA ASN A 221 -8.61 32.82 44.89
C ASN A 221 -9.93 32.72 45.69
N ALA A 222 -10.71 31.67 45.47
CA ALA A 222 -11.88 31.30 46.26
C ALA A 222 -11.53 30.81 47.69
N ILE A 223 -10.26 30.59 48.02
CA ILE A 223 -9.87 30.23 49.41
C ILE A 223 -9.46 31.47 50.23
N ALA A 224 -8.90 32.52 49.61
CA ALA A 224 -8.47 33.72 50.34
C ALA A 224 -9.62 34.62 50.82
N THR A 225 -10.83 34.51 50.26
CA THR A 225 -11.99 35.35 50.67
C THR A 225 -12.87 34.69 51.74
N ASN A 226 -12.69 33.38 52.00
CA ASN A 226 -13.46 32.68 53.03
C ASN A 226 -12.79 32.72 54.41
N GLU A 227 -11.48 32.92 54.51
CA GLU A 227 -10.83 33.10 55.82
C GLU A 227 -11.12 34.48 56.43
N THR A 228 -11.32 35.53 55.63
CA THR A 228 -11.64 36.87 56.17
C THR A 228 -13.11 37.02 56.60
N THR A 229 -14.03 36.20 56.06
CA THR A 229 -15.46 36.27 56.42
C THR A 229 -15.78 35.38 57.64
N GLN A 230 -14.99 34.35 57.90
CA GLN A 230 -15.19 33.46 59.06
C GLN A 230 -14.69 34.05 60.39
N GLU A 231 -13.73 35.00 60.38
CA GLU A 231 -13.35 35.73 61.61
C GLU A 231 -14.34 36.84 61.98
N VAL A 232 -15.02 37.48 61.03
CA VAL A 232 -15.96 38.59 61.33
C VAL A 232 -17.29 38.08 61.91
N SER A 233 -17.71 36.86 61.56
CA SER A 233 -18.96 36.28 62.09
C SER A 233 -18.84 35.74 63.52
N LYS A 234 -17.63 35.60 64.08
CA LYS A 234 -17.43 35.08 65.44
C LYS A 234 -17.49 36.15 66.54
N TYR A 235 -17.61 37.44 66.17
CA TYR A 235 -17.68 38.56 67.10
C TYR A 235 -19.03 39.30 67.13
N ALA A 236 -20.02 38.86 66.34
CA ALA A 236 -21.31 39.56 66.21
C ALA A 236 -22.46 38.98 67.05
N GLU A 237 -22.28 37.87 67.75
CA GLU A 237 -23.31 37.30 68.64
C GLU A 237 -22.73 36.99 70.03
N SER A 238 -22.70 38.01 70.89
CA SER A 238 -22.84 37.82 72.33
C SER A 238 -23.54 39.04 72.94
N PRO A 239 -24.83 38.96 73.27
CA PRO A 239 -25.41 39.83 74.31
C PRO A 239 -24.87 39.43 75.69
N PRO A 240 -24.87 40.35 76.67
CA PRO A 240 -24.29 40.12 77.99
C PRO A 240 -25.28 39.51 78.99
N ASN A 241 -24.71 38.77 79.94
CA ASN A 241 -25.24 38.40 81.26
C ASN A 241 -26.40 37.39 81.28
N GLU A 242 -26.53 36.46 82.22
CA GLU A 242 -26.09 36.43 83.62
C GLU A 242 -26.27 34.99 84.17
N GLU A 243 -25.49 34.68 85.19
CA GLU A 243 -25.81 33.76 86.31
C GLU A 243 -25.90 32.23 86.12
N ASN A 244 -25.00 31.57 86.89
CA ASN A 244 -25.26 30.46 87.83
C ASN A 244 -25.70 29.12 87.21
N ALA A 245 -25.34 27.94 87.68
CA ALA A 245 -24.62 27.42 88.85
C ALA A 245 -24.39 25.93 88.50
N GLU A 246 -23.21 25.40 88.81
CA GLU A 246 -23.06 24.24 89.72
C GLU A 246 -23.10 22.85 89.05
N ASP A 247 -22.15 22.05 89.53
CA ASP A 247 -22.17 20.59 89.65
C ASP A 247 -22.13 19.75 88.38
N GLU A 248 -21.46 18.60 88.34
CA GLU A 248 -20.38 17.93 89.07
C GLU A 248 -20.24 16.62 88.28
N ASP A 249 -19.06 15.99 88.30
CA ASP A 249 -18.91 14.54 88.12
C ASP A 249 -19.24 13.92 86.73
N GLU A 250 -18.65 12.84 86.24
CA GLU A 250 -17.57 11.92 86.60
C GLU A 250 -17.54 10.89 85.43
N LYS A 251 -16.44 10.15 85.28
CA LYS A 251 -16.27 8.90 84.49
C LYS A 251 -15.92 9.06 83.01
N VAL A 252 -14.67 8.80 82.59
CA VAL A 252 -13.89 7.54 82.60
C VAL A 252 -14.60 6.43 81.82
N VAL A 253 -13.97 5.95 80.75
CA VAL A 253 -13.64 4.54 80.44
C VAL A 253 -13.45 4.37 78.92
N THR A 254 -12.18 4.10 78.57
CA THR A 254 -11.60 3.38 77.41
C THR A 254 -12.23 3.45 76.03
#